data_AF-A0A1E8FAG5-F1
#
_entry.id   AF-A0A1E8FAG5-F1
#
_cell.length_a   1.000
_cell.length_b   1.000
_cell.length_c   1.000
_cell.angle_alpha   90.00
_cell.angle_beta   90.00
_cell.angle_gamma   90.00
#
_symmetry.space_group_name_H-M   'P 1'
#
loop_
_entity.id
_entity.type
_entity.pdbx_description
1 polymer ?
#
loop_
_entity_poly.entity_id
_entity_poly.type
_entity_poly.pdbx_seq_one_letter_code
_entity_poly.pdbx_strand_id
1 'polypeptide(L)'
;MENNKYTVLHTWLLPLLFVLGCFAANYMAGTLDYRNIVDERSQRDFNAALGMPLVIGFLWLALRILHRRSGQLIADFLVQINQLSQYENHMRALEMKLVRHVVVSASLAISITIGYLSIENLLALDQEIAIVLLNAIAVPFWFFLFLFVMQSASFTRYLYKRLVLPNIEHHFCECKPICDLGCSNVIFSTFMFLLMPLFWLGKEIPVIDILMLFVVMVFMFSVLFLPVFKTLHLMRRHRIRSIISTETEIADLIVNKSDGDSTLVAQELNRLNQQLEDLRQHHCWPKDVTANTKVFAISTGLPCGCLFLTWFLQ
;
A
#
# COMPACT_ATOMS: atom_id res chain seq x y z
N MET A 1 -18.12 -13.44 17.10
CA MET A 1 -17.72 -12.02 17.01
C MET A 1 -16.65 -11.60 18.03
N GLU A 2 -16.42 -12.33 19.13
CA GLU A 2 -15.35 -12.01 20.11
C GLU A 2 -13.92 -12.13 19.57
N ASN A 3 -13.64 -13.11 18.70
CA ASN A 3 -12.28 -13.38 18.21
C ASN A 3 -11.68 -12.18 17.45
N ASN A 4 -12.52 -11.37 16.77
CA ASN A 4 -12.06 -10.27 15.93
C ASN A 4 -11.52 -9.07 16.74
N LYS A 5 -12.02 -8.83 17.97
CA LYS A 5 -11.53 -7.73 18.83
C LYS A 5 -10.09 -7.97 19.29
N TYR A 6 -9.77 -9.19 19.72
CA TYR A 6 -8.41 -9.55 20.12
C TYR A 6 -7.45 -9.54 18.95
N THR A 7 -7.90 -9.97 17.75
CA THR A 7 -7.05 -9.92 16.55
C THR A 7 -6.76 -8.49 16.09
N VAL A 8 -7.76 -7.60 16.15
CA VAL A 8 -7.56 -6.17 15.85
C VAL A 8 -6.61 -5.58 16.87
N LEU A 9 -6.84 -5.75 18.18
CA LEU A 9 -5.95 -5.23 19.21
C LEU A 9 -4.49 -5.69 19.00
N HIS A 10 -4.27 -6.98 18.76
CA HIS A 10 -2.93 -7.53 18.51
C HIS A 10 -2.27 -6.98 17.22
N THR A 11 -3.05 -6.58 16.23
CA THR A 11 -2.54 -5.98 14.99
C THR A 11 -1.93 -4.59 15.25
N TRP A 12 -2.55 -3.81 16.13
CA TRP A 12 -2.19 -2.41 16.39
C TRP A 12 -1.27 -2.21 17.59
N LEU A 13 -1.36 -3.08 18.60
CA LEU A 13 -0.68 -2.92 19.88
C LEU A 13 0.84 -2.89 19.73
N LEU A 14 1.43 -3.82 18.96
CA LEU A 14 2.88 -3.91 18.83
C LEU A 14 3.51 -2.68 18.13
N PRO A 15 3.01 -2.22 16.96
CA PRO A 15 3.45 -0.96 16.38
C PRO A 15 3.29 0.24 17.33
N LEU A 16 2.18 0.32 18.05
CA LEU A 16 1.92 1.41 18.99
C LEU A 16 2.90 1.40 20.16
N LEU A 17 3.11 0.24 20.79
CA LEU A 17 4.08 0.09 21.88
C LEU A 17 5.50 0.43 21.45
N PHE A 18 5.88 0.08 20.21
CA PHE A 18 7.17 0.45 19.65
C PHE A 18 7.32 1.97 19.53
N VAL A 19 6.31 2.67 18.99
CA VAL A 19 6.30 4.13 18.88
C VAL A 19 6.43 4.77 20.27
N LEU A 20 5.59 4.33 21.22
CA LEU A 20 5.61 4.85 22.59
C LEU A 20 6.94 4.60 23.28
N GLY A 21 7.54 3.43 23.09
CA GLY A 21 8.86 3.09 23.61
C GLY A 21 9.97 3.97 23.02
N CYS A 22 9.93 4.23 21.71
CA CYS A 22 10.87 5.14 21.06
C CYS A 22 10.69 6.58 21.56
N PHE A 23 9.45 7.04 21.72
CA PHE A 23 9.18 8.38 22.25
C PHE A 23 9.66 8.53 23.68
N ALA A 24 9.39 7.56 24.54
CA ALA A 24 9.90 7.56 25.91
C ALA A 24 11.43 7.60 25.93
N ALA A 25 12.10 6.77 25.12
CA ALA A 25 13.56 6.72 25.06
C ALA A 25 14.16 8.05 24.55
N ASN A 26 13.60 8.63 23.49
CA ASN A 26 14.07 9.90 22.93
C ASN A 26 13.77 11.08 23.86
N TYR A 27 12.67 11.04 24.62
CA TYR A 27 12.38 12.04 25.64
C TYR A 27 13.39 11.96 26.79
N MET A 28 13.70 10.74 27.27
CA MET A 28 14.72 10.52 28.30
C MET A 28 16.14 10.91 27.84
N ALA A 29 16.44 10.71 26.55
CA ALA A 29 17.71 11.13 25.95
C ALA A 29 17.79 12.65 25.69
N GLY A 30 16.70 13.40 25.90
CA GLY A 30 16.63 14.84 25.70
C GLY A 30 16.30 15.30 24.27
N THR A 31 16.25 14.38 23.30
CA THR A 31 16.01 14.66 21.88
C THR A 31 14.56 15.08 21.57
N LEU A 32 13.59 14.63 22.39
CA LEU A 32 12.16 14.96 22.25
C LEU A 32 11.70 16.07 23.21
N ASP A 33 12.63 16.85 23.78
CA ASP A 33 12.31 18.04 24.57
C ASP A 33 12.44 19.30 23.71
N TYR A 34 11.32 20.01 23.52
CA TYR A 34 11.28 21.27 22.76
C TYR A 34 12.23 22.34 23.34
N ARG A 35 12.52 22.29 24.64
CA ARG A 35 13.43 23.24 25.30
C ARG A 35 14.88 23.07 24.89
N ASN A 36 15.25 21.89 24.38
CA ASN A 36 16.60 21.58 23.94
C ASN A 36 16.85 21.95 22.48
N ILE A 37 15.86 22.53 21.79
CA ILE A 37 16.00 23.04 20.43
C ILE A 37 16.64 24.42 20.51
N VAL A 38 17.93 24.49 20.19
CA VAL A 38 18.72 25.73 20.25
C VAL A 38 19.26 26.13 18.88
N ASP A 39 19.41 25.15 17.98
CA ASP A 39 20.02 25.31 16.67
C ASP A 39 19.36 24.41 15.61
N GLU A 40 19.77 24.59 14.36
CA GLU A 40 19.20 23.85 13.21
C GLU A 40 19.44 22.33 13.32
N ARG A 41 20.55 21.92 13.96
CA ARG A 41 20.89 20.52 14.18
C ARG A 41 19.97 19.88 15.23
N SER A 42 19.79 20.52 16.38
CA SER A 42 18.85 20.04 17.41
C SER A 42 17.40 20.00 16.92
N GLN A 43 16.98 20.95 16.06
CA GLN A 43 15.67 20.89 15.41
C GLN A 43 15.54 19.66 14.48
N ARG A 44 16.57 19.35 13.70
CA ARG A 44 16.59 18.16 12.83
C ARG A 44 16.50 16.87 13.66
N ASP A 45 17.26 16.81 14.74
CA ASP A 45 17.33 15.62 15.60
C ASP A 45 15.99 15.42 16.35
N PHE A 46 15.33 16.50 16.79
CA PHE A 46 13.96 16.47 17.30
C PHE A 46 12.95 15.96 16.26
N ASN A 47 13.01 16.50 15.04
CA ASN A 47 12.13 16.08 13.94
C ASN A 47 12.32 14.60 13.58
N ALA A 48 13.57 14.11 13.60
CA ALA A 48 13.89 12.70 13.39
C ALA A 48 13.36 11.80 14.52
N ALA A 49 13.52 12.23 15.77
CA ALA A 49 13.02 11.52 16.95
C ALA A 49 11.49 11.40 16.97
N LEU A 50 10.78 12.36 16.36
CA LEU A 50 9.34 12.31 16.17
C LEU A 50 8.95 11.50 14.92
N GLY A 51 9.56 11.82 13.78
CA GLY A 51 9.18 11.33 12.46
C GLY A 51 9.51 9.84 12.25
N MET A 52 10.72 9.40 12.60
CA MET A 52 11.13 8.01 12.32
C MET A 52 10.25 6.99 13.07
N PRO A 53 9.98 7.12 14.39
CA PRO A 53 9.11 6.18 15.07
C PRO A 53 7.69 6.14 14.50
N LEU A 54 7.08 7.30 14.20
CA LEU A 54 5.74 7.36 13.63
C LEU A 54 5.67 6.67 12.27
N VAL A 55 6.64 6.93 11.39
CA VAL A 55 6.71 6.28 10.07
C VAL A 55 6.93 4.77 10.23
N ILE A 56 7.82 4.33 11.14
CA ILE A 56 8.01 2.90 11.44
C ILE A 56 6.69 2.27 11.90
N GLY A 57 6.01 2.85 12.88
CA GLY A 57 4.75 2.35 13.42
C GLY A 57 3.68 2.24 12.35
N PHE A 58 3.56 3.28 11.51
CA PHE A 58 2.64 3.30 10.38
C PHE A 58 2.95 2.19 9.36
N LEU A 59 4.20 2.08 8.90
CA LEU A 59 4.60 1.09 7.91
C LEU A 59 4.46 -0.35 8.44
N TRP A 60 4.79 -0.57 9.71
CA TRP A 60 4.60 -1.86 10.36
C TRP A 60 3.13 -2.25 10.42
N LEU A 61 2.26 -1.32 10.83
CA LEU A 61 0.82 -1.54 10.82
C LEU A 61 0.30 -1.82 9.41
N ALA A 62 0.72 -1.02 8.41
CA ALA A 62 0.31 -1.19 7.02
C ALA A 62 0.71 -2.56 6.47
N LEU A 63 1.92 -3.04 6.78
CA LEU A 63 2.38 -4.40 6.45
C LEU A 63 1.50 -5.48 7.09
N ARG A 64 1.18 -5.36 8.39
CA ARG A 64 0.32 -6.33 9.07
C ARG A 64 -1.09 -6.37 8.46
N ILE A 65 -1.66 -5.21 8.15
CA ILE A 65 -2.97 -5.12 7.49
C ILE A 65 -2.91 -5.74 6.09
N LEU A 66 -1.87 -5.44 5.30
CA LEU A 66 -1.65 -6.02 3.98
C LEU A 66 -1.61 -7.55 4.04
N HIS A 67 -0.76 -8.12 4.91
CA HIS A 67 -0.63 -9.57 5.05
C HIS A 67 -1.95 -10.22 5.50
N ARG A 68 -2.65 -9.65 6.48
CA ARG A 68 -3.93 -10.19 6.94
C ARG A 68 -5.01 -10.16 5.86
N ARG A 69 -5.22 -8.99 5.24
CA ARG A 69 -6.25 -8.83 4.18
C ARG A 69 -5.92 -9.69 2.97
N SER A 70 -4.63 -9.85 2.66
CA SER A 70 -4.21 -10.69 1.54
C SER A 70 -4.59 -12.15 1.70
N GLY A 71 -4.33 -12.75 2.85
CA GLY A 71 -4.66 -14.16 3.10
C GLY A 71 -6.16 -14.39 3.03
N GLN A 72 -6.94 -13.50 3.64
CA GLN A 72 -8.41 -13.56 3.62
C GLN A 72 -8.95 -13.48 2.19
N LEU A 73 -8.52 -12.50 1.40
CA LEU A 73 -8.99 -12.32 0.03
C LEU A 73 -8.59 -13.46 -0.91
N ILE A 74 -7.41 -14.04 -0.72
CA ILE A 74 -7.00 -15.23 -1.49
C ILE A 74 -7.86 -16.43 -1.11
N ALA A 75 -8.13 -16.64 0.18
CA ALA A 75 -9.01 -17.71 0.63
C ALA A 75 -10.43 -17.55 0.06
N ASP A 76 -11.02 -16.36 0.23
CA ASP A 76 -12.37 -16.05 -0.25
C ASP A 76 -12.49 -16.25 -1.76
N PHE A 77 -11.51 -15.78 -2.53
CA PHE A 77 -11.46 -15.98 -3.98
C PHE A 77 -11.38 -17.47 -4.35
N LEU A 78 -10.50 -18.24 -3.71
CA LEU A 78 -10.32 -19.66 -4.01
C LEU A 78 -11.54 -20.50 -3.62
N VAL A 79 -12.28 -20.11 -2.58
CA VAL A 79 -13.57 -20.72 -2.24
C VAL A 79 -14.58 -20.46 -3.36
N GLN A 80 -14.68 -19.21 -3.83
CA GLN A 80 -15.63 -18.84 -4.89
C GLN A 80 -15.38 -19.59 -6.21
N ILE A 81 -14.11 -19.84 -6.56
CA ILE A 81 -13.75 -20.58 -7.78
C ILE A 81 -13.58 -22.09 -7.57
N ASN A 82 -13.95 -22.64 -6.40
CA ASN A 82 -13.79 -24.06 -6.03
C ASN A 82 -12.35 -24.60 -6.15
N GLN A 83 -11.33 -23.77 -5.89
CA GLN A 83 -9.90 -24.14 -5.95
C GLN A 83 -9.19 -23.99 -4.59
N LEU A 84 -9.91 -24.21 -3.48
CA LEU A 84 -9.37 -24.06 -2.12
C LEU A 84 -8.12 -24.93 -1.87
N SER A 85 -7.99 -26.08 -2.54
CA SER A 85 -6.80 -26.94 -2.47
C SER A 85 -5.50 -26.24 -2.88
N GLN A 86 -5.57 -25.15 -3.65
CA GLN A 86 -4.40 -24.37 -4.08
C GLN A 86 -3.97 -23.31 -3.05
N TYR A 87 -4.76 -23.09 -1.98
CA TYR A 87 -4.50 -22.03 -1.00
C TYR A 87 -3.11 -22.15 -0.36
N GLU A 88 -2.73 -23.35 0.08
CA GLU A 88 -1.42 -23.59 0.70
C GLU A 88 -0.27 -23.26 -0.27
N ASN A 89 -0.41 -23.60 -1.55
CA ASN A 89 0.60 -23.31 -2.56
C ASN A 89 0.77 -21.81 -2.74
N HIS A 90 -0.33 -21.05 -2.76
CA HIS A 90 -0.26 -19.60 -2.84
C HIS A 90 0.36 -18.98 -1.59
N MET A 91 0.01 -19.46 -0.39
CA MET A 91 0.58 -18.97 0.86
C MET A 91 2.07 -19.27 0.99
N ARG A 92 2.51 -20.50 0.69
CA ARG A 92 3.94 -20.86 0.70
C ARG A 92 4.75 -20.00 -0.28
N ALA A 93 4.22 -19.75 -1.48
CA ALA A 93 4.89 -18.90 -2.45
C ALA A 93 5.02 -17.43 -1.97
N LEU A 94 4.03 -16.92 -1.24
CA LEU A 94 4.06 -15.59 -0.65
C LEU A 94 5.00 -15.51 0.57
N GLU A 95 5.03 -16.55 1.39
CA GLU A 95 5.92 -16.65 2.54
C GLU A 95 7.39 -16.70 2.13
N MET A 96 7.74 -17.51 1.12
CA MET A 96 9.11 -17.53 0.58
C MET A 96 9.56 -16.15 0.06
N LYS A 97 8.64 -15.40 -0.57
CA LYS A 97 8.91 -14.02 -0.98
C LYS A 97 9.08 -13.09 0.22
N LEU A 98 8.29 -13.27 1.27
CA LEU A 98 8.42 -12.51 2.52
C LEU A 98 9.79 -12.69 3.15
N VAL A 99 10.22 -13.93 3.36
CA VAL A 99 11.54 -14.22 3.92
C VAL A 99 12.64 -13.56 3.08
N ARG A 100 12.59 -13.69 1.75
CA ARG A 100 13.55 -13.04 0.87
C ARG A 100 13.55 -11.51 1.01
N HIS A 101 12.39 -10.87 1.04
CA HIS A 101 12.31 -9.41 1.19
C HIS A 101 12.76 -8.95 2.57
N VAL A 102 12.51 -9.72 3.64
CA VAL A 102 13.02 -9.41 4.99
C VAL A 102 14.54 -9.38 4.96
N VAL A 103 15.19 -10.41 4.42
CA VAL A 103 16.66 -10.48 4.33
C VAL A 103 17.22 -9.32 3.51
N VAL A 104 16.65 -9.05 2.32
CA VAL A 104 17.11 -7.95 1.46
C VAL A 104 16.89 -6.60 2.12
N SER A 105 15.74 -6.36 2.74
CA SER A 105 15.43 -5.09 3.41
C SER A 105 16.33 -4.84 4.60
N ALA A 106 16.64 -5.88 5.39
CA ALA A 106 17.57 -5.75 6.52
C ALA A 106 18.98 -5.43 6.02
N SER A 107 19.43 -6.13 4.96
CA SER A 107 20.75 -5.91 4.36
C SER A 107 20.89 -4.47 3.83
N LEU A 108 19.87 -3.96 3.12
CA LEU A 108 19.84 -2.59 2.61
C LEU A 108 19.79 -1.55 3.73
N ALA A 109 18.97 -1.78 4.77
CA ALA A 109 18.85 -0.87 5.91
C ALA A 109 20.17 -0.72 6.66
N ILE A 110 20.85 -1.85 6.94
CA ILE A 110 22.17 -1.85 7.58
C ILE A 110 23.19 -1.16 6.67
N SER A 111 23.20 -1.48 5.37
CA SER A 111 24.17 -0.90 4.42
C SER A 111 24.04 0.63 4.32
N ILE A 112 22.81 1.15 4.22
CA ILE A 112 22.58 2.60 4.16
C ILE A 112 22.93 3.27 5.48
N THR A 113 22.61 2.65 6.61
CA THR A 113 22.95 3.19 7.93
C THR A 113 24.47 3.27 8.10
N ILE A 114 25.20 2.21 7.78
CA ILE A 114 26.67 2.20 7.83
C ILE A 114 27.27 3.25 6.88
N GLY A 115 26.74 3.35 5.65
CA GLY A 115 27.17 4.35 4.68
C GLY A 115 27.00 5.77 5.20
N TYR A 116 25.82 6.08 5.76
CA TYR A 116 25.55 7.38 6.38
C TYR A 116 26.50 7.67 7.55
N LEU A 117 26.66 6.71 8.47
CA LEU A 117 27.57 6.87 9.61
C LEU A 117 29.02 7.08 9.19
N SER A 118 29.44 6.47 8.07
CA SER A 118 30.80 6.65 7.53
C SER A 118 31.00 8.02 6.91
N ILE A 119 30.01 8.54 6.17
CA ILE A 119 30.09 9.85 5.48
C ILE A 119 30.07 10.99 6.50
N GLU A 120 29.21 10.90 7.52
CA GLU A 120 29.05 11.94 8.55
C GLU A 120 30.10 11.84 9.67
N ASN A 121 31.07 10.94 9.56
CA ASN A 121 32.05 10.62 10.61
C ASN A 121 31.41 10.29 11.96
N LEU A 122 30.22 9.67 11.93
CA LEU A 122 29.44 9.32 13.11
C LEU A 122 29.80 7.93 13.69
N LEU A 123 30.99 7.40 13.36
CA LEU A 123 31.51 6.13 13.91
C LEU A 123 32.36 6.32 15.18
N ALA A 124 32.58 7.57 15.61
CA ALA A 124 33.33 7.87 16.82
C ALA A 124 32.58 7.41 18.09
N LEU A 125 33.32 6.87 19.07
CA LEU A 125 32.77 6.28 20.30
C LEU A 125 32.40 7.33 21.38
N ASP A 126 32.65 8.61 21.12
CA ASP A 126 32.42 9.73 22.04
C ASP A 126 31.08 10.44 21.81
N GLN A 127 30.15 9.80 21.10
CA GLN A 127 28.88 10.41 20.76
C GLN A 127 27.91 10.53 21.93
N GLU A 128 27.13 11.60 21.88
CA GLU A 128 25.97 11.77 22.73
C GLU A 128 24.98 10.62 22.55
N ILE A 129 24.41 10.16 23.66
CA ILE A 129 23.45 9.05 23.71
C ILE A 129 22.25 9.31 22.79
N ALA A 130 21.83 10.58 22.66
CA ALA A 130 20.75 11.00 21.75
C ALA A 130 21.05 10.66 20.29
N ILE A 131 22.28 10.88 19.82
CA ILE A 131 22.71 10.61 18.45
C ILE A 131 22.78 9.11 18.20
N VAL A 132 23.34 8.35 19.15
CA VAL A 132 23.40 6.89 19.10
C VAL A 132 21.99 6.28 19.01
N LEU A 133 21.06 6.78 19.81
CA LEU A 133 19.67 6.34 19.81
C LEU A 133 18.97 6.62 18.47
N LEU A 134 19.13 7.82 17.91
CA LEU A 134 18.59 8.18 16.60
C LEU A 134 19.13 7.27 15.49
N ASN A 135 20.44 7.02 15.49
CA ASN A 135 21.08 6.12 14.53
C ASN A 135 20.56 4.68 14.66
N ALA A 136 20.33 4.22 15.90
CA ALA A 136 19.73 2.91 16.15
C ALA A 136 18.28 2.82 15.65
N ILE A 137 17.50 3.90 15.71
CA ILE A 137 16.12 3.98 15.17
C ILE A 137 16.10 4.12 13.64
N ALA A 138 17.14 4.68 13.03
CA ALA A 138 17.25 4.78 11.57
C ALA A 138 17.28 3.38 10.90
N VAL A 139 17.89 2.37 11.53
CA VAL A 139 17.91 1.00 11.00
C VAL A 139 16.51 0.41 10.81
N PRO A 140 15.63 0.33 11.84
CA PRO A 140 14.27 -0.14 11.65
C PRO A 140 13.46 0.77 10.71
N PHE A 141 13.72 2.08 10.69
CA PHE A 141 13.10 2.98 9.71
C PHE A 141 13.34 2.54 8.26
N TRP A 142 14.61 2.38 7.88
CA TRP A 142 14.96 1.93 6.53
C TRP A 142 14.47 0.52 6.25
N PHE A 143 14.55 -0.37 7.24
CA PHE A 143 14.06 -1.75 7.11
C PHE A 143 12.58 -1.80 6.77
N PHE A 144 11.73 -1.12 7.55
CA PHE A 144 10.28 -1.12 7.34
C PHE A 144 9.91 -0.41 6.03
N LEU A 145 10.65 0.64 5.65
CA LEU A 145 10.45 1.31 4.37
C LEU A 145 10.70 0.37 3.21
N PHE A 146 11.88 -0.26 3.12
CA PHE A 146 12.18 -1.19 2.03
C PHE A 146 11.25 -2.38 2.02
N LEU A 147 10.95 -2.94 3.20
CA LEU A 147 10.07 -4.09 3.31
C LEU A 147 8.66 -3.76 2.81
N PHE A 148 8.10 -2.61 3.20
CA PHE A 148 6.78 -2.17 2.76
C PHE A 148 6.71 -2.03 1.23
N VAL A 149 7.72 -1.44 0.62
CA VAL A 149 7.77 -1.21 -0.83
C VAL A 149 7.87 -2.53 -1.59
N MET A 150 8.80 -3.40 -1.18
CA MET A 150 8.99 -4.70 -1.81
C MET A 150 7.76 -5.59 -1.64
N GLN A 151 7.17 -5.64 -0.44
CA GLN A 151 5.95 -6.39 -0.18
C GLN A 151 4.80 -5.87 -1.02
N SER A 152 4.48 -4.59 -0.93
CA SER A 152 3.36 -4.00 -1.67
C SER A 152 3.50 -4.24 -3.18
N ALA A 153 4.69 -4.03 -3.76
CA ALA A 153 4.91 -4.24 -5.18
C ALA A 153 4.86 -5.71 -5.61
N SER A 154 5.58 -6.59 -4.91
CA SER A 154 5.65 -8.01 -5.24
C SER A 154 4.32 -8.71 -5.03
N PHE A 155 3.58 -8.29 -4.01
CA PHE A 155 2.26 -8.80 -3.69
C PHE A 155 1.24 -8.44 -4.77
N THR A 156 1.12 -7.15 -5.13
CA THR A 156 0.23 -6.70 -6.20
C THR A 156 0.57 -7.37 -7.54
N ARG A 157 1.86 -7.51 -7.88
CA ARG A 157 2.30 -8.22 -9.09
C ARG A 157 1.95 -9.71 -9.05
N TYR A 158 2.04 -10.33 -7.89
CA TYR A 158 1.71 -11.74 -7.71
C TYR A 158 0.22 -12.00 -7.91
N LEU A 159 -0.63 -11.24 -7.22
CA LEU A 159 -2.08 -11.32 -7.36
C LEU A 159 -2.50 -11.12 -8.82
N TYR A 160 -1.96 -10.08 -9.47
CA TYR A 160 -2.23 -9.81 -10.87
C TYR A 160 -1.88 -11.00 -11.76
N LYS A 161 -0.66 -11.53 -11.66
CA LYS A 161 -0.19 -12.59 -12.56
C LYS A 161 -0.81 -13.97 -12.29
N ARG A 162 -1.09 -14.29 -11.03
CA ARG A 162 -1.48 -15.66 -10.62
C ARG A 162 -2.97 -15.84 -10.37
N LEU A 163 -3.70 -14.77 -10.04
CA LEU A 163 -5.12 -14.86 -9.71
C LEU A 163 -5.97 -14.07 -10.70
N VAL A 164 -5.64 -12.80 -10.97
CA VAL A 164 -6.48 -11.97 -11.85
C VAL A 164 -6.32 -12.39 -13.32
N LEU A 165 -5.10 -12.34 -13.87
CA LEU A 165 -4.87 -12.57 -15.29
C LEU A 165 -5.41 -13.93 -15.80
N PRO A 166 -5.28 -15.07 -15.08
CA PRO A 166 -5.80 -16.35 -15.55
C PRO A 166 -7.32 -16.50 -15.42
N ASN A 167 -7.96 -15.79 -14.49
CA ASN A 167 -9.36 -16.04 -14.13
C ASN A 167 -10.31 -14.91 -14.56
N ILE A 168 -9.80 -13.79 -15.03
CA ILE A 168 -10.60 -12.59 -15.35
C ILE A 168 -11.71 -12.84 -16.38
N GLU A 169 -11.52 -13.79 -17.30
CA GLU A 169 -12.49 -14.11 -18.35
C GLU A 169 -13.73 -14.85 -17.84
N HIS A 170 -13.56 -15.68 -16.79
CA HIS A 170 -14.63 -16.52 -16.26
C HIS A 170 -15.14 -16.07 -14.89
N HIS A 171 -14.31 -15.37 -14.11
CA HIS A 171 -14.56 -15.00 -12.72
C HIS A 171 -14.27 -13.51 -12.47
N PHE A 172 -14.85 -12.65 -13.32
CA PHE A 172 -14.60 -11.21 -13.28
C PHE A 172 -15.02 -10.57 -11.95
N CYS A 173 -16.18 -10.96 -11.41
CA CYS A 173 -16.75 -10.41 -10.18
C CYS A 173 -15.89 -10.76 -8.96
N GLU A 174 -15.35 -11.98 -8.95
CA GLU A 174 -14.50 -12.56 -7.92
C GLU A 174 -13.08 -11.94 -7.95
N CYS A 175 -12.63 -11.47 -9.13
CA CYS A 175 -11.35 -10.78 -9.26
C CYS A 175 -11.36 -9.35 -8.70
N LYS A 176 -12.53 -8.72 -8.52
CA LYS A 176 -12.62 -7.31 -8.09
C LYS A 176 -12.03 -7.07 -6.68
N PRO A 177 -12.38 -7.84 -5.63
CA PRO A 177 -11.80 -7.67 -4.30
C PRO A 177 -10.26 -7.78 -4.27
N ILE A 178 -9.68 -8.60 -5.16
CA ILE A 178 -8.22 -8.73 -5.30
C ILE A 178 -7.60 -7.44 -5.85
N CYS A 179 -8.30 -6.77 -6.77
CA CYS A 179 -7.85 -5.50 -7.35
C CYS A 179 -7.98 -4.34 -6.36
N ASP A 180 -9.04 -4.35 -5.55
CA ASP A 180 -9.27 -3.36 -4.49
C ASP A 180 -8.14 -3.39 -3.44
N LEU A 181 -7.54 -4.55 -3.17
CA LEU A 181 -6.37 -4.67 -2.31
C LEU A 181 -5.14 -3.95 -2.89
N GLY A 182 -4.93 -4.03 -4.21
CA GLY A 182 -3.88 -3.27 -4.89
C GLY A 182 -4.07 -1.76 -4.72
N CYS A 183 -5.31 -1.29 -4.85
CA CYS A 183 -5.66 0.12 -4.59
C CYS A 183 -5.43 0.51 -3.11
N SER A 184 -5.72 -0.38 -2.16
CA SER A 184 -5.46 -0.13 -0.74
C SER A 184 -3.97 0.09 -0.45
N ASN A 185 -3.07 -0.62 -1.13
CA ASN A 185 -1.62 -0.44 -0.97
C ASN A 185 -1.16 0.93 -1.46
N VAL A 186 -1.73 1.41 -2.56
CA VAL A 186 -1.50 2.77 -3.07
C VAL A 186 -1.94 3.82 -2.04
N ILE A 187 -3.09 3.62 -1.40
CA ILE A 187 -3.58 4.52 -0.36
C ILE A 187 -2.62 4.55 0.83
N PHE A 188 -2.19 3.39 1.35
CA PHE A 188 -1.22 3.34 2.44
C PHE A 188 0.11 4.02 2.07
N SER A 189 0.57 3.83 0.82
CA SER A 189 1.79 4.48 0.33
C SER A 189 1.65 6.01 0.26
N THR A 190 0.44 6.50 -0.04
CA THR A 190 0.16 7.94 -0.07
C THR A 190 0.15 8.53 1.33
N PHE A 191 -0.43 7.84 2.31
CA PHE A 191 -0.39 8.25 3.72
C PHE A 191 1.03 8.32 4.28
N MET A 192 1.94 7.47 3.82
CA MET A 192 3.36 7.57 4.19
C MET A 192 3.96 8.94 3.79
N PHE A 193 3.63 9.44 2.60
CA PHE A 193 4.11 10.76 2.15
C PHE A 193 3.51 11.91 2.97
N LEU A 194 2.31 11.75 3.53
CA LEU A 194 1.71 12.73 4.43
C LEU A 194 2.47 12.87 5.76
N LEU A 195 3.26 11.86 6.15
CA LEU A 195 4.10 11.90 7.35
C LEU A 195 5.48 12.55 7.10
N MET A 196 5.88 12.73 5.83
CA MET A 196 7.19 13.31 5.50
C MET A 196 7.39 14.74 6.02
N PRO A 197 6.38 15.64 6.01
CA PRO A 197 6.47 16.97 6.61
C PRO A 197 6.97 17.00 8.06
N LEU A 198 6.82 15.91 8.83
CA LEU A 198 7.32 15.82 10.20
C LEU A 198 8.84 16.00 10.29
N PHE A 199 9.58 15.67 9.23
CA PHE A 199 11.04 15.83 9.20
C PHE A 199 11.49 17.29 9.03
N TRP A 200 10.60 18.20 8.62
CA TRP A 200 10.91 19.61 8.35
C TRP A 200 10.11 20.58 9.23
N LEU A 201 9.56 20.12 10.35
CA LEU A 201 8.88 21.01 11.30
C LEU A 201 9.85 22.11 11.78
N GLY A 202 9.41 23.36 11.73
CA GLY A 202 10.17 24.51 12.20
C GLY A 202 11.45 24.82 11.42
N LYS A 203 11.65 24.22 10.24
CA LYS A 203 12.86 24.37 9.42
C LYS A 203 12.51 24.60 7.96
N GLU A 204 13.33 25.37 7.26
CA GLU A 204 13.28 25.42 5.80
C GLU A 204 13.61 24.05 5.20
N ILE A 205 12.87 23.67 4.16
CA ILE A 205 13.06 22.37 3.52
C ILE A 205 14.30 22.47 2.62
N PRO A 206 15.38 21.70 2.88
CA PRO A 206 16.55 21.74 2.04
C PRO A 206 16.21 21.29 0.61
N VAL A 207 16.76 21.97 -0.40
CA VAL A 207 16.51 21.63 -1.83
C VAL A 207 16.88 20.18 -2.14
N ILE A 208 17.93 19.66 -1.48
CA ILE A 208 18.37 18.25 -1.59
C ILE A 208 17.27 17.29 -1.14
N ASP A 209 16.59 17.60 -0.03
CA ASP A 209 15.51 16.78 0.52
C ASP A 209 14.30 16.79 -0.41
N ILE A 210 13.99 17.92 -1.05
CA ILE A 210 12.93 18.04 -2.06
C ILE A 210 13.26 17.17 -3.28
N LEU A 211 14.49 17.25 -3.78
CA LEU A 211 14.94 16.44 -4.92
C LEU A 211 14.90 14.95 -4.58
N MET A 212 15.37 14.57 -3.38
CA MET A 212 15.33 13.19 -2.91
C MET A 212 13.89 12.69 -2.78
N LEU A 213 13.01 13.49 -2.18
CA LEU A 213 11.59 13.17 -2.05
C LEU A 213 10.93 12.99 -3.42
N PHE A 214 11.24 13.85 -4.39
CA PHE A 214 10.75 13.72 -5.76
C PHE A 214 11.21 12.42 -6.42
N VAL A 215 12.50 12.08 -6.32
CA VAL A 215 13.04 10.82 -6.86
C VAL A 215 12.37 9.62 -6.20
N VAL A 216 12.25 9.62 -4.88
CA VAL A 216 11.56 8.56 -4.12
C VAL A 216 10.09 8.49 -4.53
N MET A 217 9.41 9.61 -4.69
CA MET A 217 8.01 9.65 -5.12
C MET A 217 7.84 9.05 -6.53
N VAL A 218 8.68 9.41 -7.49
CA VAL A 218 8.66 8.84 -8.85
C VAL A 218 8.95 7.33 -8.82
N PHE A 219 9.93 6.91 -8.01
CA PHE A 219 10.25 5.50 -7.83
C PHE A 219 9.08 4.72 -7.22
N MET A 220 8.50 5.20 -6.12
CA MET A 220 7.33 4.61 -5.47
C MET A 220 6.13 4.57 -6.42
N PHE A 221 5.90 5.64 -7.18
CA PHE A 221 4.85 5.70 -8.19
C PHE A 221 5.03 4.59 -9.22
N SER A 222 6.22 4.47 -9.80
CA SER A 222 6.54 3.46 -10.81
C SER A 222 6.42 2.03 -10.28
N VAL A 223 6.82 1.80 -9.03
CA VAL A 223 6.87 0.47 -8.43
C VAL A 223 5.50 0.02 -7.89
N LEU A 224 4.74 0.92 -7.27
CA LEU A 224 3.50 0.61 -6.55
C LEU A 224 2.24 0.91 -7.35
N PHE A 225 2.22 2.01 -8.10
CA PHE A 225 1.02 2.45 -8.81
C PHE A 225 0.90 1.79 -10.19
N LEU A 226 2.00 1.65 -10.92
CA LEU A 226 1.99 1.05 -12.26
C LEU A 226 1.35 -0.36 -12.30
N PRO A 227 1.66 -1.29 -11.37
CA PRO A 227 1.02 -2.60 -11.35
C PRO A 227 -0.49 -2.51 -11.11
N VAL A 228 -0.93 -1.59 -10.24
CA VAL A 228 -2.36 -1.37 -9.95
C VAL A 228 -3.07 -0.82 -11.19
N PHE A 229 -2.48 0.17 -11.86
CA PHE A 229 -3.04 0.72 -13.09
C PHE A 229 -3.13 -0.32 -14.20
N LYS A 230 -2.14 -1.20 -14.34
CA LYS A 230 -2.20 -2.32 -15.29
C LYS A 230 -3.36 -3.25 -14.98
N THR A 231 -3.56 -3.62 -13.72
CA THR A 231 -4.69 -4.45 -13.29
C THR A 231 -6.03 -3.78 -13.57
N LEU A 232 -6.18 -2.51 -13.21
CA LEU A 232 -7.41 -1.74 -13.44
C LEU A 232 -7.71 -1.57 -14.94
N HIS A 233 -6.68 -1.33 -15.75
CA HIS A 233 -6.83 -1.20 -17.19
C HIS A 233 -7.30 -2.52 -17.81
N LEU A 234 -6.74 -3.65 -17.38
CA LEU A 234 -7.16 -4.99 -17.83
C LEU A 234 -8.63 -5.24 -17.47
N MET A 235 -9.04 -4.95 -16.22
CA MET A 235 -10.43 -5.09 -15.80
C MET A 235 -11.39 -4.23 -16.62
N ARG A 236 -11.04 -2.98 -16.89
CA ARG A 236 -11.87 -2.10 -17.74
C ARG A 236 -12.00 -2.64 -19.16
N ARG A 237 -10.89 -3.05 -19.76
CA ARG A 237 -10.88 -3.58 -21.12
C ARG A 237 -11.72 -4.86 -21.21
N HIS A 238 -11.62 -5.74 -20.23
CA HIS A 238 -12.41 -6.95 -20.17
C HIS A 238 -13.90 -6.62 -20.01
N ARG A 239 -14.27 -5.78 -19.04
CA ARG A 239 -15.66 -5.33 -18.85
C ARG A 239 -16.29 -4.75 -20.12
N ILE A 240 -15.60 -3.83 -20.80
CA ILE A 240 -16.11 -3.21 -22.03
C ILE A 240 -16.34 -4.29 -23.10
N ARG A 241 -15.40 -5.20 -23.27
CA ARG A 241 -15.52 -6.29 -24.24
C ARG A 241 -16.68 -7.22 -23.90
N SER A 242 -16.83 -7.62 -22.63
CA SER A 242 -17.90 -8.51 -22.20
C SER A 242 -19.27 -7.86 -22.34
N ILE A 243 -19.41 -6.57 -22.02
CA ILE A 243 -20.67 -5.82 -22.24
C ILE A 243 -21.04 -5.82 -23.72
N ILE A 244 -20.10 -5.46 -24.61
CA ILE A 244 -20.37 -5.44 -26.06
C ILE A 244 -20.76 -6.84 -26.55
N SER A 245 -20.03 -7.88 -26.14
CA SER A 245 -20.30 -9.27 -26.52
C SER A 245 -21.68 -9.73 -26.07
N THR A 246 -22.06 -9.46 -24.81
CA THR A 246 -23.37 -9.84 -24.26
C THR A 246 -24.49 -9.04 -24.92
N GLU A 247 -24.29 -7.74 -25.21
CA GLU A 247 -25.27 -6.94 -25.95
C GLU A 247 -25.48 -7.43 -27.38
N THR A 248 -24.41 -7.83 -28.08
CA THR A 248 -24.52 -8.43 -29.42
C THR A 248 -25.22 -9.79 -29.38
N GLU A 249 -24.93 -10.64 -28.39
CA GLU A 249 -25.57 -11.95 -28.23
C GLU A 249 -27.07 -11.82 -27.92
N ILE A 250 -27.44 -10.85 -27.06
CA ILE A 250 -28.84 -10.50 -26.80
C ILE A 250 -29.53 -10.01 -28.09
N ALA A 251 -28.88 -9.14 -28.86
CA ALA A 251 -29.43 -8.63 -30.12
C ALA A 251 -29.64 -9.77 -31.15
N ASP A 252 -28.65 -10.65 -31.30
CA ASP A 252 -28.72 -11.79 -32.21
C ASP A 252 -29.81 -12.79 -31.79
N LEU A 253 -29.98 -13.06 -30.49
CA LEU A 253 -31.06 -13.90 -29.97
C LEU A 253 -32.45 -13.29 -30.17
N ILE A 254 -32.57 -11.96 -30.11
CA ILE A 254 -33.84 -11.26 -30.37
C ILE A 254 -34.18 -11.29 -31.87
N VAL A 255 -33.18 -11.16 -32.75
CA VAL A 255 -33.36 -11.14 -34.22
C VAL A 255 -33.60 -12.55 -34.77
N ASN A 256 -32.87 -13.57 -34.31
CA ASN A 256 -32.96 -14.95 -34.79
C ASN A 256 -34.11 -15.76 -34.18
N LYS A 257 -35.10 -15.08 -33.56
CA LYS A 257 -36.22 -15.67 -32.82
C LYS A 257 -37.25 -16.40 -33.71
N SER A 258 -36.87 -16.91 -34.88
CA SER A 258 -37.81 -17.44 -35.87
C SER A 258 -38.05 -18.95 -35.85
N ASP A 259 -37.33 -19.78 -35.07
CA ASP A 259 -37.52 -21.25 -35.20
C ASP A 259 -37.17 -22.14 -33.98
N GLY A 260 -36.90 -21.56 -32.81
CA GLY A 260 -36.44 -22.29 -31.61
C GLY A 260 -37.42 -22.35 -30.44
N ASP A 261 -37.27 -23.36 -29.57
CA ASP A 261 -38.10 -23.59 -28.38
C ASP A 261 -38.10 -22.37 -27.43
N SER A 262 -39.24 -21.68 -27.37
CA SER A 262 -39.38 -20.34 -26.79
C SER A 262 -38.98 -20.24 -25.31
N THR A 263 -39.07 -21.34 -24.57
CA THR A 263 -38.72 -21.43 -23.14
C THR A 263 -37.21 -21.42 -22.89
N LEU A 264 -36.43 -22.10 -23.73
CA LEU A 264 -34.96 -22.13 -23.60
C LEU A 264 -34.34 -20.78 -23.97
N VAL A 265 -34.87 -20.14 -25.04
CA VAL A 265 -34.43 -18.80 -25.45
C VAL A 265 -34.74 -17.77 -24.38
N ALA A 266 -35.90 -17.86 -23.72
CA ALA A 266 -36.26 -16.95 -22.64
C ALA A 266 -35.35 -17.11 -21.39
N GLN A 267 -34.99 -18.35 -21.04
CA GLN A 267 -34.04 -18.61 -19.95
C GLN A 267 -32.64 -18.06 -20.24
N GLU A 268 -32.15 -18.27 -21.46
CA GLU A 268 -30.83 -17.78 -21.88
C GLU A 268 -30.77 -16.25 -21.96
N LEU A 269 -31.84 -15.61 -22.45
CA LEU A 269 -31.96 -14.15 -22.45
C LEU A 269 -31.95 -13.58 -21.03
N ASN A 270 -32.63 -14.24 -20.09
CA ASN A 270 -32.67 -13.81 -18.70
C ASN A 270 -31.29 -13.96 -18.03
N ARG A 271 -30.57 -15.06 -18.33
CA ARG A 271 -29.20 -15.29 -17.88
C ARG A 271 -28.24 -14.21 -18.39
N LEU A 272 -28.29 -13.88 -19.69
CA LEU A 272 -27.46 -12.85 -20.31
C LEU A 272 -27.78 -11.45 -19.77
N ASN A 273 -29.06 -11.12 -19.59
CA ASN A 273 -29.46 -9.85 -18.96
C ASN A 273 -28.96 -9.73 -17.52
N GLN A 274 -29.03 -10.80 -16.74
CA GLN A 274 -28.52 -10.80 -15.37
C GLN A 274 -26.99 -10.65 -15.33
N GLN A 275 -26.25 -11.32 -16.23
CA GLN A 275 -24.81 -11.11 -16.40
C GLN A 275 -24.47 -9.67 -16.82
N LEU A 276 -25.24 -9.08 -17.74
CA LEU A 276 -25.07 -7.70 -18.17
C LEU A 276 -25.32 -6.73 -17.02
N GLU A 277 -26.36 -6.99 -16.22
CA GLU A 277 -26.68 -6.18 -15.04
C GLU A 277 -25.59 -6.28 -13.97
N ASP A 278 -25.05 -7.47 -13.74
CA ASP A 278 -23.89 -7.67 -12.84
C ASP A 278 -22.66 -6.91 -13.33
N LEU A 279 -22.33 -6.97 -14.63
CA LEU A 279 -21.23 -6.22 -15.24
C LEU A 279 -21.47 -4.70 -15.17
N ARG A 280 -22.72 -4.24 -15.27
CA ARG A 280 -23.09 -2.83 -15.18
C ARG A 280 -23.04 -2.34 -13.73
N GLN A 281 -23.53 -3.10 -12.77
CA GLN A 281 -23.52 -2.77 -11.34
C GLN A 281 -22.11 -2.80 -10.74
N HIS A 282 -21.27 -3.75 -11.15
CA HIS A 282 -19.88 -3.83 -10.68
C HIS A 282 -18.98 -2.84 -11.41
N HIS A 283 -18.87 -1.62 -10.86
CA HIS A 283 -17.86 -0.65 -11.31
C HIS A 283 -16.45 -1.28 -11.23
N CYS A 284 -15.66 -1.11 -12.30
CA CYS A 284 -14.23 -1.48 -12.33
C CYS A 284 -13.39 -0.68 -11.32
N TRP A 285 -13.93 0.42 -10.82
CA TRP A 285 -13.38 1.11 -9.68
C TRP A 285 -14.04 0.56 -8.41
N PRO A 286 -13.28 0.37 -7.32
CA PRO A 286 -13.89 0.16 -6.02
C PRO A 286 -14.89 1.31 -5.77
N LYS A 287 -16.08 1.03 -5.23
CA LYS A 287 -17.05 2.09 -4.85
C LYS A 287 -16.39 3.14 -3.94
N ASP A 288 -15.41 2.69 -3.16
CA ASP A 288 -14.59 3.53 -2.30
C ASP A 288 -13.65 4.45 -3.07
N VAL A 289 -13.33 4.23 -4.34
CA VAL A 289 -12.35 5.06 -5.05
C VAL A 289 -12.91 6.37 -5.56
N THR A 290 -14.20 6.57 -5.80
CA THR A 290 -14.70 7.95 -6.04
C THR A 290 -14.65 8.81 -4.77
N ALA A 291 -14.89 8.20 -3.61
CA ALA A 291 -14.66 8.83 -2.31
C ALA A 291 -13.15 8.96 -2.00
N ASN A 292 -12.36 7.95 -2.35
CA ASN A 292 -10.93 7.89 -2.09
C ASN A 292 -10.08 8.55 -3.18
N THR A 293 -10.59 8.93 -4.34
CA THR A 293 -9.95 9.85 -5.29
C THR A 293 -10.10 11.27 -4.78
N LYS A 294 -11.18 11.57 -4.05
CA LYS A 294 -11.23 12.81 -3.27
C LYS A 294 -10.22 12.73 -2.13
N VAL A 295 -10.17 11.64 -1.36
CA VAL A 295 -9.13 11.45 -0.32
C VAL A 295 -7.73 11.45 -0.91
N PHE A 296 -7.49 10.83 -2.07
CA PHE A 296 -6.21 10.76 -2.77
C PHE A 296 -5.83 12.12 -3.35
N ALA A 297 -6.75 12.84 -4.01
CA ALA A 297 -6.50 14.21 -4.47
C ALA A 297 -6.29 15.16 -3.29
N ILE A 298 -6.97 14.95 -2.17
CA ILE A 298 -6.75 15.68 -0.92
C ILE A 298 -5.42 15.26 -0.27
N SER A 299 -5.02 13.99 -0.32
CA SER A 299 -3.82 13.46 0.36
C SER A 299 -2.53 13.44 -0.47
N THR A 300 -2.62 13.58 -1.80
CA THR A 300 -1.51 13.99 -2.67
C THR A 300 -1.50 15.50 -2.86
N GLY A 301 -2.66 16.15 -2.81
CA GLY A 301 -2.78 17.62 -2.80
C GLY A 301 -2.37 18.28 -1.49
N LEU A 302 -2.47 17.60 -0.34
CA LEU A 302 -1.99 18.12 0.96
C LEU A 302 -0.46 18.20 1.02
N PRO A 303 0.32 17.15 0.67
CA PRO A 303 1.76 17.25 0.60
C PRO A 303 2.22 18.26 -0.45
N CYS A 304 1.66 18.21 -1.66
CA CYS A 304 1.99 19.17 -2.71
C CYS A 304 1.56 20.61 -2.35
N GLY A 305 0.40 20.78 -1.71
CA GLY A 305 -0.15 22.07 -1.29
C GLY A 305 0.53 22.63 -0.04
N CYS A 306 0.94 21.79 0.91
CA CYS A 306 1.80 22.19 2.03
C CYS A 306 3.18 22.61 1.51
N LEU A 307 3.79 21.84 0.60
CA LEU A 307 5.04 22.23 -0.07
C LEU A 307 4.90 23.55 -0.84
N PHE A 308 3.77 23.74 -1.53
CA PHE A 308 3.47 24.97 -2.28
C PHE A 308 3.20 26.17 -1.36
N LEU A 309 2.49 25.97 -0.24
CA LEU A 309 2.22 26.99 0.77
C LEU A 309 3.49 27.39 1.53
N THR A 310 4.35 26.42 1.87
CA THR A 310 5.66 26.72 2.48
C THR A 310 6.59 27.47 1.52
N TRP A 311 6.45 27.27 0.21
CA TRP A 311 7.21 28.00 -0.81
C TRP A 311 6.68 29.43 -1.05
N PHE A 312 5.39 29.68 -0.79
CA PHE A 312 4.75 31.00 -0.95
C PHE A 312 4.75 31.86 0.33
N LEU A 313 5.08 31.27 1.48
CA LEU A 313 5.15 31.95 2.80
C LEU A 313 6.59 32.30 3.22
N GLN A 314 7.58 32.07 2.34
CA GLN A 314 8.89 32.75 2.38
C GLN A 314 8.78 34.14 1.74
#